data_AF-A0A661FB92-F1
#
_entry.id   AF-A0A661FB92-F1
#
_cell.length_a   1.000
_cell.length_b   1.000
_cell.length_c   1.000
_cell.angle_alpha   90.00
_cell.angle_beta   90.00
_cell.angle_gamma   90.00
#
_symmetry.space_group_name_H-M   'P 1'
#
loop_
_entity.id
_entity.type
_entity.pdbx_description
1 polymer ?
#
loop_
_entity_poly.entity_id
_entity_poly.type
_entity_poly.pdbx_seq_one_letter_code
_entity_poly.pdbx_strand_id
1 'polypeptide(L)'
;GYGTLLQYCLNGIELPEHPDALILPNRSDESVGLGPDALPESAQICSCHDVTKGDICKAVEAGCTDMGSLKSETKAATGCGGCAALLKSVLDCELEKSGIEVNTDICEHFPHTRQDLYNLIRVEEIKSFDEMLTKHGKGMGCEICKPAIGSILATCWNEYVLKDEHLGLQDTNDTYLANMQKNGTYSVVPRIPGGEISPEMLIVLGEVAKKYNLYTKITGGQRVDLFGATVDQLPLIWRELVDAGFETGHAYGKSLRTVKSCVGSTWCRYGVDDSIGLSIELENRYKGLRSPHKIKFAVSGCTRECAEAQSKDIGVIATEKGWNLYVCGNGGMKPRHADLFATDLDKETLIKYIDRVLTFYTRTADRLQRTSVWMENMEGGLDYLKSVVIADKLGLAAELEAQMDQVVATYQCEWKTTLEDESRLKRFSTFINSDAADENIVFIKERGQIRPAASETEAALAE
;
A
#
# COMPACT_ATOMS: atom_id res chain seq x y z
N GLY A 1 13.12 10.36 16.18
CA GLY A 1 13.14 11.77 15.75
C GLY A 1 12.12 12.59 16.53
N TYR A 2 11.16 13.25 15.88
CA TYR A 2 10.22 14.15 16.59
C TYR A 2 9.19 13.44 17.49
N GLY A 3 8.55 12.36 17.01
CA GLY A 3 7.53 11.65 17.80
C GLY A 3 8.06 11.10 19.12
N THR A 4 9.23 10.49 19.10
CA THR A 4 9.96 10.03 20.29
C THR A 4 10.22 11.20 21.25
N LEU A 5 10.86 12.27 20.77
CA LEU A 5 11.21 13.44 21.60
C LEU A 5 9.97 14.13 22.20
N LEU A 6 8.88 14.18 21.45
CA LEU A 6 7.61 14.71 21.93
C LEU A 6 7.05 13.87 23.08
N GLN A 7 7.15 12.54 23.02
CA GLN A 7 6.73 11.67 24.12
C GLN A 7 7.60 11.84 25.37
N TYR A 8 8.92 11.99 25.22
CA TYR A 8 9.82 12.31 26.34
C TYR A 8 9.43 13.64 27.01
N CYS A 9 9.18 14.67 26.20
CA CYS A 9 8.83 15.99 26.68
C CYS A 9 7.45 16.05 27.35
N LEU A 10 6.41 15.49 26.72
CA LEU A 10 5.03 15.56 27.22
C LEU A 10 4.81 14.72 28.48
N ASN A 11 5.53 13.61 28.63
CA ASN A 11 5.30 12.66 29.71
C ASN A 11 6.39 12.66 30.78
N GLY A 12 7.35 13.58 30.70
CA GLY A 12 8.44 13.66 31.67
C GLY A 12 9.25 12.37 31.78
N ILE A 13 9.38 11.61 30.69
CA ILE A 13 10.14 10.36 30.65
C ILE A 13 11.61 10.71 30.90
N GLU A 14 12.23 10.00 31.84
CA GLU A 14 13.65 10.21 32.16
C GLU A 14 14.49 9.94 30.90
N LEU A 15 15.34 10.90 30.56
CA LEU A 15 16.19 10.76 29.38
C LEU A 15 17.10 9.54 29.54
N PRO A 16 17.36 8.79 28.45
CA PRO A 16 18.31 7.70 28.49
C PRO A 16 19.69 8.24 28.89
N GLU A 17 20.57 7.35 29.38
CA GLU A 17 21.94 7.69 29.82
C GLU A 17 22.74 8.49 28.76
N HIS A 18 22.40 8.30 27.47
CA HIS A 18 22.93 9.06 26.35
C HIS A 18 21.80 9.77 25.57
N PRO A 19 21.33 10.96 26.04
CA PRO A 19 20.22 11.68 25.42
C PRO A 19 20.52 12.15 23.99
N ASP A 20 21.78 12.30 23.64
CA ASP A 20 22.24 12.68 22.30
C ASP A 20 21.86 11.63 21.25
N ALA A 21 21.71 10.36 21.63
CA ALA A 21 21.22 9.28 20.76
C ALA A 21 19.76 9.49 20.28
N LEU A 22 18.99 10.38 20.93
CA LEU A 22 17.62 10.69 20.50
C LEU A 22 17.56 11.63 19.29
N ILE A 23 18.64 12.34 18.99
CA ILE A 23 18.74 13.37 17.95
C ILE A 23 19.92 13.19 16.99
N LEU A 24 20.96 12.44 17.40
CA LEU A 24 22.10 12.09 16.58
C LEU A 24 21.95 10.69 15.99
N PRO A 25 22.63 10.37 14.87
CA PRO A 25 22.73 9.00 14.38
C PRO A 25 23.31 8.08 15.47
N ASN A 26 22.76 6.87 15.58
CA ASN A 26 23.15 5.86 16.57
C ASN A 26 24.68 5.64 16.61
N ARG A 27 25.23 5.56 17.83
CA ARG A 27 26.64 5.18 18.07
C ARG A 27 26.82 3.66 18.30
N SER A 28 25.73 2.91 18.44
CA SER A 28 25.69 1.47 18.72
C SER A 28 24.45 0.81 18.09
N ASP A 29 24.47 -0.53 18.02
CA ASP A 29 23.47 -1.40 17.36
C ASP A 29 22.07 -1.42 18.04
N GLU A 30 21.80 -0.57 19.02
CA GLU A 30 20.50 -0.51 19.70
C GLU A 30 19.58 0.56 19.08
N SER A 31 18.41 0.14 18.61
CA SER A 31 17.40 1.05 18.03
C SER A 31 16.75 1.92 19.11
N VAL A 32 16.95 3.24 19.06
CA VAL A 32 16.34 4.20 20.01
C VAL A 32 14.98 4.71 19.51
N GLY A 33 14.11 3.79 19.11
CA GLY A 33 12.69 4.05 18.84
C GLY A 33 11.85 3.53 20.00
N LEU A 34 10.82 4.27 20.44
CA LEU A 34 9.82 3.69 21.35
C LEU A 34 8.99 2.70 20.54
N GLY A 35 9.29 1.40 20.66
CA GLY A 35 8.40 0.34 20.21
C GLY A 35 7.02 0.42 20.89
N PRO A 36 6.00 -0.33 20.44
CA PRO A 36 4.67 -0.36 21.06
C PRO A 36 4.74 -0.59 22.58
N ASP A 37 5.68 -1.45 22.99
CA ASP A 37 6.00 -1.74 24.38
C ASP A 37 6.52 -0.52 25.16
N ALA A 38 7.39 0.28 24.57
CA ALA A 38 8.00 1.45 25.21
C ALA A 38 7.09 2.70 25.21
N LEU A 39 5.91 2.65 24.58
CA LEU A 39 4.96 3.76 24.63
C LEU A 39 4.46 4.00 26.07
N PRO A 40 4.33 5.26 26.53
CA PRO A 40 3.72 5.57 27.83
C PRO A 40 2.20 5.31 27.81
N GLU A 41 1.59 5.12 28.98
CA GLU A 41 0.13 4.91 29.10
C GLU A 41 -0.68 6.05 28.47
N SER A 42 -0.21 7.29 28.55
CA SER A 42 -0.85 8.48 27.96
C SER A 42 -0.75 8.55 26.43
N ALA A 43 0.03 7.67 25.78
CA ALA A 43 0.21 7.71 24.33
C ALA A 43 -1.12 7.48 23.61
N GLN A 44 -1.55 8.45 22.80
CA GLN A 44 -2.77 8.34 22.03
C GLN A 44 -2.60 7.31 20.90
N ILE A 45 -3.43 6.27 20.91
CA ILE A 45 -3.43 5.19 19.91
C ILE A 45 -4.54 5.43 18.88
N CYS A 46 -5.74 5.84 19.31
CA CYS A 46 -6.86 6.15 18.42
C CYS A 46 -7.34 7.59 18.59
N SER A 47 -7.11 8.45 17.59
CA SER A 47 -7.58 9.84 17.64
C SER A 47 -9.08 10.00 17.40
N CYS A 48 -9.74 9.07 16.70
CA CYS A 48 -11.19 9.18 16.42
C CYS A 48 -12.06 8.98 17.66
N HIS A 49 -11.59 8.17 18.60
CA HIS A 49 -12.32 7.79 19.82
C HIS A 49 -11.54 8.13 21.10
N ASP A 50 -10.45 8.89 20.94
CA ASP A 50 -9.55 9.34 22.01
C ASP A 50 -9.05 8.23 22.96
N VAL A 51 -8.61 7.11 22.38
CA VAL A 51 -8.14 5.93 23.14
C VAL A 51 -6.62 5.99 23.31
N THR A 52 -6.15 5.87 24.55
CA THR A 52 -4.73 5.83 24.92
C THR A 52 -4.20 4.41 25.11
N LYS A 53 -2.88 4.24 25.25
CA LYS A 53 -2.29 2.95 25.59
C LYS A 53 -2.76 2.46 26.96
N GLY A 54 -2.91 3.34 27.95
CA GLY A 54 -3.38 3.00 29.29
C GLY A 54 -4.80 2.44 29.28
N ASP A 55 -5.67 2.95 28.39
CA ASP A 55 -7.02 2.40 28.21
C ASP A 55 -6.98 0.98 27.64
N ILE A 56 -6.02 0.70 26.74
CA ILE A 56 -5.80 -0.64 26.19
C ILE A 56 -5.25 -1.58 27.27
N CYS A 57 -4.24 -1.17 28.02
CA CYS A 57 -3.69 -1.96 29.14
C CYS A 57 -4.78 -2.35 30.13
N LYS A 58 -5.62 -1.40 30.56
CA LYS A 58 -6.77 -1.66 31.44
C LYS A 58 -7.77 -2.65 30.84
N ALA A 59 -8.05 -2.54 29.54
CA ALA A 59 -8.95 -3.46 28.87
C ALA A 59 -8.36 -4.89 28.82
N VAL A 60 -7.05 -5.03 28.60
CA VAL A 60 -6.34 -6.32 28.64
C VAL A 60 -6.34 -6.90 30.05
N GLU A 61 -6.06 -6.10 31.07
CA GLU A 61 -6.16 -6.50 32.49
C GLU A 61 -7.58 -6.93 32.87
N ALA A 62 -8.60 -6.31 32.27
CA ALA A 62 -10.00 -6.69 32.43
C ALA A 62 -10.40 -7.96 31.64
N GLY A 63 -9.47 -8.59 30.93
CA GLY A 63 -9.66 -9.86 30.24
C GLY A 63 -9.81 -9.77 28.71
N CYS A 64 -9.59 -8.61 28.09
CA CYS A 64 -9.55 -8.51 26.62
C CYS A 64 -8.30 -9.20 26.07
N THR A 65 -8.48 -10.32 25.37
CA THR A 65 -7.38 -11.10 24.79
C THR A 65 -7.38 -11.13 23.26
N ASP A 66 -8.35 -10.45 22.63
CA ASP A 66 -8.44 -10.38 21.18
C ASP A 66 -8.88 -8.99 20.69
N MET A 67 -8.65 -8.73 19.41
CA MET A 67 -8.98 -7.45 18.79
C MET A 67 -10.49 -7.16 18.75
N GLY A 68 -11.34 -8.17 18.75
CA GLY A 68 -12.79 -8.03 18.76
C GLY A 68 -13.30 -7.53 20.11
N SER A 69 -12.86 -8.16 21.20
CA SER A 69 -13.16 -7.72 22.56
C SER A 69 -12.60 -6.31 22.81
N LEU A 70 -11.36 -6.05 22.41
CA LEU A 70 -10.70 -4.76 22.60
C LEU A 70 -11.40 -3.62 21.82
N LYS A 71 -11.84 -3.86 20.58
CA LYS A 71 -12.65 -2.91 19.80
C LYS A 71 -14.00 -2.65 20.45
N SER A 72 -14.62 -3.67 21.02
CA SER A 72 -15.94 -3.55 21.64
C SER A 72 -15.88 -2.69 22.89
N GLU A 73 -14.84 -2.89 23.70
CA GLU A 73 -14.58 -2.21 24.97
C GLU A 73 -14.10 -0.76 24.74
N THR A 74 -13.05 -0.56 23.94
CA THR A 74 -12.39 0.75 23.80
C THR A 74 -12.95 1.60 22.66
N LYS A 75 -13.71 1.01 21.73
CA LYS A 75 -14.08 1.60 20.42
C LYS A 75 -12.90 1.91 19.49
N ALA A 76 -11.65 1.70 19.90
CA ALA A 76 -10.49 1.92 19.03
C ALA A 76 -10.63 1.13 17.71
N ALA A 77 -10.17 1.71 16.60
CA ALA A 77 -10.24 1.13 15.25
C ALA A 77 -11.65 0.88 14.66
N THR A 78 -12.74 1.31 15.32
CA THR A 78 -14.13 1.18 14.79
C THR A 78 -14.57 2.36 13.91
N GLY A 79 -13.87 3.50 14.00
CA GLY A 79 -14.17 4.71 13.21
C GLY A 79 -13.51 4.69 11.83
N CYS A 80 -12.31 5.27 11.71
CA CYS A 80 -11.57 5.31 10.44
C CYS A 80 -10.68 4.07 10.18
N GLY A 81 -10.50 3.20 11.18
CA GLY A 81 -9.65 2.00 11.12
C GLY A 81 -8.13 2.26 11.07
N GLY A 82 -7.66 3.51 11.01
CA GLY A 82 -6.26 3.85 10.80
C GLY A 82 -5.29 3.34 11.87
N CYS A 83 -5.77 3.18 13.11
CA CYS A 83 -4.97 2.70 14.24
C CYS A 83 -4.97 1.18 14.45
N ALA A 84 -5.70 0.40 13.64
CA ALA A 84 -5.90 -1.03 13.88
C ALA A 84 -4.60 -1.83 14.02
N ALA A 85 -3.59 -1.53 13.19
CA ALA A 85 -2.29 -2.21 13.25
C ALA A 85 -1.53 -1.90 14.55
N LEU A 86 -1.47 -0.62 14.93
CA LEU A 86 -0.83 -0.20 16.18
C LEU A 86 -1.56 -0.78 17.39
N LEU A 87 -2.89 -0.75 17.37
CA LEU A 87 -3.74 -1.30 18.42
C LEU A 87 -3.44 -2.79 18.62
N LYS A 88 -3.32 -3.56 17.53
CA LYS A 88 -2.92 -4.97 17.57
C LYS A 88 -1.52 -5.12 18.17
N SER A 89 -0.53 -4.36 17.71
CA SER A 89 0.83 -4.46 18.26
C SER A 89 0.91 -4.14 19.75
N VAL A 90 0.12 -3.18 20.25
CA VAL A 90 0.04 -2.90 21.70
C VAL A 90 -0.62 -4.06 22.43
N LEU A 91 -1.74 -4.59 21.92
CA LEU A 91 -2.41 -5.77 22.50
C LEU A 91 -1.44 -6.96 22.61
N ASP A 92 -0.76 -7.30 21.52
CA ASP A 92 0.15 -8.45 21.46
C ASP A 92 1.28 -8.30 22.50
N CYS A 93 1.91 -7.11 22.60
CA CYS A 93 2.93 -6.84 23.63
C CYS A 93 2.39 -6.97 25.07
N GLU A 94 1.18 -6.50 25.36
CA GLU A 94 0.61 -6.59 26.72
C GLU A 94 0.17 -8.03 27.06
N LEU A 95 -0.24 -8.83 26.08
CA LEU A 95 -0.51 -10.26 26.26
C LEU A 95 0.77 -11.03 26.56
N GLU A 96 1.85 -10.79 25.82
CA GLU A 96 3.16 -11.41 26.06
C GLU A 96 3.68 -11.10 27.48
N LYS A 97 3.57 -9.84 27.93
CA LYS A 97 3.92 -9.45 29.31
C LYS A 97 3.11 -10.18 30.37
N SER A 98 1.86 -10.48 30.05
CA SER A 98 0.95 -11.21 30.93
C SER A 98 1.18 -12.73 30.86
N GLY A 99 2.19 -13.18 30.12
CA GLY A 99 2.51 -14.60 29.93
C GLY A 99 1.52 -15.35 29.03
N ILE A 100 0.70 -14.62 28.27
CA ILE A 100 -0.26 -15.19 27.33
C ILE A 100 0.43 -15.31 25.97
N GLU A 101 0.49 -16.53 25.43
CA GLU A 101 1.02 -16.79 24.10
C GLU A 101 0.15 -16.12 23.04
N VAL A 102 0.77 -15.27 22.21
CA VAL A 102 0.08 -14.59 21.12
C VAL A 102 -0.03 -15.53 19.93
N ASN A 103 -1.26 -15.84 19.54
CA ASN A 103 -1.50 -16.62 18.33
C ASN A 103 -1.13 -15.79 17.08
N THR A 104 -0.18 -16.29 16.29
CA THR A 104 0.32 -15.67 15.05
C THR A 104 -0.35 -16.21 13.77
N ASP A 105 -1.28 -17.15 13.92
CA ASP A 105 -2.11 -17.69 12.86
C ASP A 105 -2.84 -16.59 12.10
N ILE A 106 -2.97 -16.74 10.78
CA ILE A 106 -3.71 -15.80 9.95
C ILE A 106 -5.20 -15.77 10.34
N CYS A 107 -5.79 -16.94 10.62
CA CYS A 107 -7.15 -17.15 11.11
C CYS A 107 -7.37 -18.64 11.43
N GLU A 108 -8.56 -18.98 11.94
CA GLU A 108 -8.96 -20.36 12.28
C GLU A 108 -8.82 -21.40 11.14
N HIS A 109 -8.78 -20.96 9.89
CA HIS A 109 -8.69 -21.83 8.71
C HIS A 109 -7.25 -22.28 8.42
N PHE A 110 -6.25 -21.49 8.83
CA PHE A 110 -4.85 -21.71 8.51
C PHE A 110 -3.99 -21.36 9.74
N PRO A 111 -3.43 -22.37 10.44
CA PRO A 111 -2.62 -22.18 11.63
C PRO A 111 -1.18 -21.78 11.26
N HIS A 112 -1.04 -20.69 10.51
CA HIS A 112 0.19 -20.26 9.86
C HIS A 112 0.26 -18.73 9.82
N THR A 113 1.47 -18.18 9.96
CA THR A 113 1.72 -16.76 9.68
C THR A 113 1.59 -16.48 8.18
N ARG A 114 1.47 -15.20 7.78
CA ARG A 114 1.53 -14.84 6.35
C ARG A 114 2.83 -15.33 5.70
N GLN A 115 3.95 -15.22 6.40
CA GLN A 115 5.26 -15.63 5.91
C GLN A 115 5.34 -17.14 5.68
N ASP A 116 4.76 -17.95 6.58
CA ASP A 116 4.66 -19.39 6.39
C ASP A 116 3.83 -19.74 5.17
N LEU A 117 2.66 -19.12 5.01
CA LEU A 117 1.81 -19.32 3.83
C LEU A 117 2.54 -18.97 2.52
N TYR A 118 3.33 -17.89 2.52
CA TYR A 118 4.18 -17.53 1.39
C TYR A 118 5.20 -18.62 1.09
N ASN A 119 5.91 -19.10 2.11
CA ASN A 119 6.93 -20.14 1.95
C ASN A 119 6.32 -21.45 1.44
N LEU A 120 5.17 -21.87 1.99
CA LEU A 120 4.45 -23.08 1.55
C LEU A 120 4.03 -22.98 0.08
N ILE A 121 3.46 -21.84 -0.32
CA ILE A 121 3.07 -21.59 -1.72
C ILE A 121 4.27 -21.68 -2.66
N ARG A 122 5.42 -21.13 -2.25
CA ARG A 122 6.63 -21.13 -3.08
C ARG A 122 7.32 -22.48 -3.16
N VAL A 123 7.45 -23.19 -2.03
CA VAL A 123 8.16 -24.47 -1.95
C VAL A 123 7.39 -25.59 -2.63
N GLU A 124 6.06 -25.60 -2.49
CA GLU A 124 5.20 -26.62 -3.09
C GLU A 124 4.60 -26.20 -4.43
N GLU A 125 4.96 -25.02 -4.93
CA GLU A 125 4.47 -24.43 -6.19
C GLU A 125 2.93 -24.32 -6.28
N ILE A 126 2.25 -24.12 -5.15
CA ILE A 126 0.79 -24.06 -5.06
C ILE A 126 0.24 -22.90 -5.88
N LYS A 127 -0.73 -23.17 -6.78
CA LYS A 127 -1.27 -22.17 -7.73
C LYS A 127 -2.69 -21.70 -7.42
N SER A 128 -3.38 -22.35 -6.49
CA SER A 128 -4.79 -22.06 -6.20
C SER A 128 -5.09 -22.05 -4.71
N PHE A 129 -6.16 -21.36 -4.32
CA PHE A 129 -6.65 -21.37 -2.96
C PHE A 129 -7.14 -22.75 -2.53
N ASP A 130 -7.80 -23.49 -3.42
CA ASP A 130 -8.33 -24.83 -3.12
C ASP A 130 -7.20 -25.83 -2.81
N GLU A 131 -6.10 -25.76 -3.55
CA GLU A 131 -4.91 -26.56 -3.26
C GLU A 131 -4.30 -26.16 -1.91
N MET A 132 -4.18 -24.85 -1.63
CA MET A 132 -3.67 -24.36 -0.35
C MET A 132 -4.53 -24.83 0.83
N LEU A 133 -5.86 -24.73 0.69
CA LEU A 133 -6.83 -25.14 1.68
C LEU A 133 -6.81 -26.65 1.92
N THR A 134 -6.67 -27.44 0.85
CA THR A 134 -6.62 -28.91 0.94
C THR A 134 -5.36 -29.40 1.67
N LYS A 135 -4.22 -28.76 1.42
CA LYS A 135 -2.93 -29.20 1.98
C LYS A 135 -2.65 -28.64 3.38
N HIS A 136 -2.95 -27.35 3.59
CA HIS A 136 -2.47 -26.58 4.75
C HIS A 136 -3.58 -25.89 5.53
N GLY A 137 -4.85 -26.12 5.19
CA GLY A 137 -5.98 -25.46 5.83
C GLY A 137 -7.17 -26.37 6.11
N LYS A 138 -8.29 -25.75 6.50
CA LYS A 138 -9.57 -26.42 6.76
C LYS A 138 -10.75 -25.46 6.53
N GLY A 139 -11.96 -26.00 6.35
CA GLY A 139 -13.18 -25.21 6.17
C GLY A 139 -13.35 -24.70 4.73
N MET A 140 -13.88 -23.48 4.56
CA MET A 140 -14.12 -22.85 3.25
C MET A 140 -13.36 -21.53 3.06
N GLY A 141 -12.55 -21.13 4.05
CA GLY A 141 -11.91 -19.83 4.13
C GLY A 141 -12.86 -18.69 4.52
N CYS A 142 -12.26 -17.56 4.91
CA CYS A 142 -12.97 -16.34 5.34
C CYS A 142 -12.42 -15.09 4.67
N GLU A 143 -13.00 -13.94 5.02
CA GLU A 143 -12.60 -12.59 4.60
C GLU A 143 -11.16 -12.19 4.97
N ILE A 144 -10.46 -12.98 5.79
CA ILE A 144 -9.06 -12.76 6.15
C ILE A 144 -8.13 -13.58 5.25
N CYS A 145 -8.29 -14.91 5.22
CA CYS A 145 -7.35 -15.78 4.53
C CYS A 145 -7.51 -15.77 3.01
N LYS A 146 -8.72 -15.56 2.48
CA LYS A 146 -8.96 -15.52 1.03
C LYS A 146 -8.19 -14.35 0.37
N PRO A 147 -8.36 -13.08 0.78
CA PRO A 147 -7.53 -11.98 0.27
C PRO A 147 -6.04 -12.14 0.58
N ALA A 148 -5.66 -12.69 1.73
CA ALA A 148 -4.25 -12.89 2.06
C ALA A 148 -3.57 -13.88 1.09
N ILE A 149 -4.19 -15.04 0.86
CA ILE A 149 -3.68 -16.04 -0.08
C ILE A 149 -3.76 -15.54 -1.51
N GLY A 150 -4.85 -14.88 -1.92
CA GLY A 150 -4.95 -14.23 -3.24
C GLY A 150 -3.82 -13.24 -3.49
N SER A 151 -3.48 -12.42 -2.50
CA SER A 151 -2.34 -11.49 -2.56
C SER A 151 -1.00 -12.22 -2.67
N ILE A 152 -0.79 -13.32 -1.94
CA ILE A 152 0.43 -14.12 -2.02
C ILE A 152 0.56 -14.79 -3.39
N LEU A 153 -0.51 -15.41 -3.90
CA LEU A 153 -0.56 -16.03 -5.22
C LEU A 153 -0.23 -15.00 -6.32
N ALA A 154 -0.83 -13.81 -6.25
CA ALA A 154 -0.53 -12.74 -7.20
C ALA A 154 0.92 -12.24 -7.10
N THR A 155 1.51 -12.23 -5.90
CA THR A 155 2.93 -11.89 -5.71
C THR A 155 3.86 -12.96 -6.28
N CYS A 156 3.50 -14.24 -6.12
CA CYS A 156 4.36 -15.35 -6.51
C CYS A 156 4.27 -15.66 -8.01
N TRP A 157 3.08 -15.55 -8.58
CA TRP A 157 2.76 -16.04 -9.93
C TRP A 157 2.31 -14.96 -10.89
N ASN A 158 1.89 -13.79 -10.36
CA ASN A 158 1.47 -12.62 -11.12
C ASN A 158 0.42 -12.95 -12.21
N GLU A 159 -0.51 -13.84 -11.87
CA GLU A 159 -1.66 -14.15 -12.70
C GLU A 159 -2.72 -13.05 -12.61
N TYR A 160 -3.54 -12.93 -13.65
CA TYR A 160 -4.65 -11.99 -13.70
C TYR A 160 -5.65 -12.22 -12.56
N VAL A 161 -5.89 -11.19 -11.75
CA VAL A 161 -6.65 -11.28 -10.49
C VAL A 161 -8.13 -11.64 -10.65
N LEU A 162 -8.71 -11.45 -11.85
CA LEU A 162 -10.10 -11.83 -12.13
C LEU A 162 -10.22 -13.12 -12.96
N LYS A 163 -9.15 -13.92 -13.05
CA LYS A 163 -9.25 -15.31 -13.48
C LYS A 163 -10.19 -16.05 -12.51
N ASP A 164 -10.95 -17.03 -13.00
CA ASP A 164 -12.04 -17.65 -12.24
C ASP A 164 -11.57 -18.24 -10.89
N GLU A 165 -10.36 -18.81 -10.85
CA GLU A 165 -9.75 -19.38 -9.64
C GLU A 165 -9.34 -18.33 -8.61
N HIS A 166 -9.13 -17.08 -9.03
CA HIS A 166 -8.68 -15.97 -8.18
C HIS A 166 -9.81 -15.02 -7.78
N LEU A 167 -10.92 -15.00 -8.53
CA LEU A 167 -12.00 -14.04 -8.36
C LEU A 167 -12.59 -14.08 -6.95
N GLY A 168 -12.85 -15.28 -6.42
CA GLY A 168 -13.39 -15.47 -5.07
C GLY A 168 -12.44 -15.08 -3.93
N LEU A 169 -11.19 -14.71 -4.26
CA LEU A 169 -10.17 -14.28 -3.32
C LEU A 169 -10.05 -12.76 -3.21
N GLN A 170 -10.58 -12.02 -4.17
CA GLN A 170 -10.37 -10.58 -4.25
C GLN A 170 -11.25 -9.82 -3.25
N ASP A 171 -10.72 -8.72 -2.74
CA ASP A 171 -11.54 -7.75 -2.02
C ASP A 171 -12.44 -6.97 -3.01
N THR A 172 -13.34 -6.15 -2.47
CA THR A 172 -14.27 -5.36 -3.29
C THR A 172 -13.57 -4.52 -4.36
N ASN A 173 -12.43 -3.89 -4.03
CA ASN A 173 -11.80 -2.96 -4.96
C ASN A 173 -11.04 -3.71 -6.07
N ASP A 174 -10.39 -4.82 -5.75
CA ASP A 174 -9.76 -5.69 -6.75
C ASP A 174 -10.81 -6.40 -7.62
N THR A 175 -11.98 -6.77 -7.07
CA THR A 175 -13.08 -7.40 -7.83
C THR A 175 -13.60 -6.52 -8.98
N TYR A 176 -13.67 -5.21 -8.75
CA TYR A 176 -14.15 -4.23 -9.73
C TYR A 176 -13.02 -3.44 -10.40
N LEU A 177 -11.75 -3.77 -10.11
CA LEU A 177 -10.58 -3.05 -10.59
C LEU A 177 -10.71 -1.52 -10.44
N ALA A 178 -11.32 -1.07 -9.35
CA ALA A 178 -11.63 0.32 -9.07
C ALA A 178 -11.92 0.54 -7.58
N ASN A 179 -11.68 1.74 -7.05
CA ASN A 179 -12.05 1.99 -5.64
C ASN A 179 -13.53 2.34 -5.55
N MET A 180 -14.26 1.62 -4.71
CA MET A 180 -15.64 1.96 -4.37
C MET A 180 -15.71 3.25 -3.55
N GLN A 181 -16.70 4.08 -3.85
CA GLN A 181 -16.97 5.37 -3.22
C GLN A 181 -18.21 5.29 -2.32
N LYS A 182 -18.47 6.37 -1.57
CA LYS A 182 -19.51 6.43 -0.52
C LYS A 182 -20.92 6.10 -1.01
N ASN A 183 -21.25 6.42 -2.26
CA ASN A 183 -22.56 6.20 -2.87
C ASN A 183 -22.58 5.01 -3.84
N GLY A 184 -21.65 4.05 -3.71
CA GLY A 184 -21.57 2.87 -4.58
C GLY A 184 -20.95 3.11 -5.96
N THR A 185 -20.52 4.35 -6.26
CA THR A 185 -19.78 4.66 -7.50
C THR A 185 -18.31 4.30 -7.38
N TYR A 186 -17.55 4.45 -8.46
CA TYR A 186 -16.17 4.00 -8.56
C TYR A 186 -15.23 5.10 -9.05
N SER A 187 -13.97 5.03 -8.65
CA SER A 187 -12.93 5.92 -9.19
C SER A 187 -12.12 5.25 -10.30
N VAL A 188 -11.83 6.03 -11.34
CA VAL A 188 -10.98 5.68 -12.47
C VAL A 188 -9.70 6.49 -12.37
N VAL A 189 -8.57 5.80 -12.25
CA VAL A 189 -7.25 6.43 -12.10
C VAL A 189 -6.28 5.82 -13.11
N PRO A 190 -6.13 6.44 -14.28
CA PRO A 190 -5.18 5.99 -15.29
C PRO A 190 -3.73 6.14 -14.80
N ARG A 191 -2.86 5.27 -15.30
CA ARG A 191 -1.42 5.36 -15.05
C ARG A 191 -0.83 6.52 -15.84
N ILE A 192 -0.04 7.35 -15.17
CA ILE A 192 0.75 8.44 -15.76
C ILE A 192 2.17 8.29 -15.21
N PRO A 193 3.03 7.50 -15.87
CA PRO A 193 4.37 7.19 -15.38
C PRO A 193 5.20 8.46 -15.13
N GLY A 194 5.78 8.58 -13.93
CA GLY A 194 6.58 9.75 -13.56
C GLY A 194 5.81 11.07 -13.53
N GLY A 195 4.48 11.06 -13.68
CA GLY A 195 3.67 12.27 -13.84
C GLY A 195 3.81 12.96 -15.20
N GLU A 196 4.43 12.31 -16.19
CA GLU A 196 4.61 12.85 -17.54
C GLU A 196 3.43 12.47 -18.45
N ILE A 197 2.76 13.47 -19.03
CA ILE A 197 1.57 13.30 -19.85
C ILE A 197 1.60 14.24 -21.06
N SER A 198 1.20 13.77 -22.24
CA SER A 198 1.09 14.61 -23.43
C SER A 198 -0.18 15.49 -23.38
N PRO A 199 -0.22 16.62 -24.11
CA PRO A 199 -1.44 17.41 -24.26
C PRO A 199 -2.62 16.59 -24.79
N GLU A 200 -2.40 15.68 -25.74
CA GLU A 200 -3.43 14.83 -26.33
C GLU A 200 -4.04 13.88 -25.29
N MET A 201 -3.21 13.22 -24.50
CA MET A 201 -3.66 12.35 -23.41
C MET A 201 -4.42 13.14 -22.34
N LEU A 202 -3.98 14.37 -22.04
CA LEU A 202 -4.68 15.26 -21.11
C LEU A 202 -6.06 15.69 -21.64
N ILE A 203 -6.18 15.94 -22.94
CA ILE A 203 -7.47 16.24 -23.60
C ILE A 203 -8.40 15.03 -23.48
N VAL A 204 -7.92 13.81 -23.77
CA VAL A 204 -8.73 12.59 -23.63
C VAL A 204 -9.28 12.44 -22.21
N LEU A 205 -8.47 12.66 -21.17
CA LEU A 205 -8.96 12.63 -19.79
C LEU A 205 -10.10 13.64 -19.55
N GLY A 206 -9.97 14.84 -20.12
CA GLY A 206 -11.02 15.87 -20.05
C GLY A 206 -12.29 15.50 -20.82
N GLU A 207 -12.16 14.89 -22.00
CA GLU A 207 -13.28 14.44 -22.82
C GLU A 207 -14.04 13.30 -22.15
N VAL A 208 -13.33 12.29 -21.64
CA VAL A 208 -13.91 11.19 -20.85
C VAL A 208 -14.61 11.74 -19.60
N ALA A 209 -13.94 12.61 -18.84
CA ALA A 209 -14.55 13.21 -17.65
C ALA A 209 -15.83 13.98 -17.97
N LYS A 210 -15.86 14.73 -19.07
CA LYS A 210 -17.04 15.48 -19.52
C LYS A 210 -18.15 14.55 -19.98
N LYS A 211 -17.82 13.51 -20.77
CA LYS A 211 -18.78 12.55 -21.34
C LYS A 211 -19.54 11.79 -20.25
N TYR A 212 -18.82 11.36 -19.22
CA TYR A 212 -19.38 10.59 -18.11
C TYR A 212 -19.71 11.44 -16.87
N ASN A 213 -19.64 12.78 -16.99
CA ASN A 213 -19.90 13.73 -15.91
C ASN A 213 -19.14 13.41 -14.60
N LEU A 214 -17.84 13.14 -14.70
CA LEU A 214 -17.00 12.72 -13.58
C LEU A 214 -16.39 13.92 -12.84
N TYR A 215 -16.27 13.82 -11.51
CA TYR A 215 -15.45 14.73 -10.72
C TYR A 215 -13.97 14.46 -10.99
N THR A 216 -13.17 15.52 -11.14
CA THR A 216 -11.76 15.44 -11.51
C THR A 216 -10.86 16.08 -10.46
N LYS A 217 -9.74 15.39 -10.14
CA LYS A 217 -8.77 15.88 -9.15
C LYS A 217 -7.34 15.48 -9.47
N ILE A 218 -6.44 16.46 -9.47
CA ILE A 218 -5.00 16.22 -9.47
C ILE A 218 -4.57 15.66 -8.11
N THR A 219 -3.85 14.54 -8.10
CA THR A 219 -3.40 13.87 -6.89
C THR A 219 -1.97 14.26 -6.49
N GLY A 220 -1.62 14.03 -5.24
CA GLY A 220 -0.23 14.18 -4.77
C GLY A 220 0.77 13.20 -5.40
N GLY A 221 0.28 12.20 -6.14
CA GLY A 221 1.09 11.25 -6.91
C GLY A 221 1.25 11.63 -8.38
N GLN A 222 0.97 12.89 -8.75
CA GLN A 222 1.04 13.42 -10.12
C GLN A 222 0.14 12.68 -11.12
N ARG A 223 -1.08 12.35 -10.68
CA ARG A 223 -2.11 11.73 -11.53
C ARG A 223 -3.41 12.53 -11.53
N VAL A 224 -4.29 12.21 -12.47
CA VAL A 224 -5.67 12.70 -12.51
C VAL A 224 -6.60 11.57 -12.05
N ASP A 225 -7.30 11.80 -10.96
CA ASP A 225 -8.36 10.90 -10.50
C ASP A 225 -9.70 11.39 -11.05
N LEU A 226 -10.48 10.44 -11.60
CA LEU A 226 -11.84 10.64 -12.07
C LEU A 226 -12.80 9.88 -11.13
N PHE A 227 -13.82 10.55 -10.61
CA PHE A 227 -14.73 10.00 -9.62
C PHE A 227 -16.18 10.11 -10.09
N GLY A 228 -16.98 9.09 -9.78
CA GLY A 228 -18.42 9.09 -9.95
C GLY A 228 -18.89 8.13 -11.04
N ALA A 229 -17.98 7.31 -11.58
CA ALA A 229 -18.33 6.29 -12.55
C ALA A 229 -19.25 5.25 -11.91
N THR A 230 -20.35 4.92 -12.56
CA THR A 230 -21.15 3.75 -12.17
C THR A 230 -20.46 2.46 -12.59
N VAL A 231 -20.87 1.32 -12.04
CA VAL A 231 -20.20 0.04 -12.31
C VAL A 231 -20.23 -0.32 -13.81
N ASP A 232 -21.35 -0.05 -14.48
CA ASP A 232 -21.59 -0.28 -15.91
C ASP A 232 -20.80 0.66 -16.82
N GLN A 233 -20.44 1.83 -16.32
CA GLN A 233 -19.61 2.77 -17.05
C GLN A 233 -18.13 2.37 -17.05
N LEU A 234 -17.67 1.57 -16.07
CA LEU A 234 -16.24 1.26 -15.94
C LEU A 234 -15.65 0.64 -17.21
N PRO A 235 -16.23 -0.41 -17.84
CA PRO A 235 -15.68 -0.95 -19.08
C PRO A 235 -15.69 0.05 -20.24
N LEU A 236 -16.69 0.93 -20.32
CA LEU A 236 -16.81 1.92 -21.40
C LEU A 236 -15.71 2.98 -21.27
N ILE A 237 -15.54 3.52 -20.06
CA ILE A 237 -14.50 4.50 -19.74
C ILE A 237 -13.12 3.90 -19.99
N TRP A 238 -12.86 2.69 -19.49
CA TRP A 238 -11.55 2.05 -19.67
C TRP A 238 -11.25 1.69 -21.11
N ARG A 239 -12.25 1.39 -21.95
CA ARG A 239 -12.05 1.19 -23.38
C ARG A 239 -11.50 2.46 -24.04
N GLU A 240 -12.14 3.60 -23.83
CA GLU A 240 -11.67 4.89 -24.37
C GLU A 240 -10.26 5.26 -23.88
N LEU A 241 -9.98 5.00 -22.60
CA LEU A 241 -8.66 5.27 -22.03
C LEU A 241 -7.58 4.34 -22.59
N VAL A 242 -7.86 3.04 -22.73
CA VAL A 242 -6.93 2.06 -23.31
C VAL A 242 -6.68 2.34 -24.78
N ASP A 243 -7.71 2.71 -25.54
CA ASP A 243 -7.59 3.11 -26.95
C ASP A 243 -6.71 4.35 -27.12
N ALA A 244 -6.72 5.25 -26.13
CA ALA A 244 -5.83 6.42 -26.06
C ALA A 244 -4.42 6.12 -25.50
N GLY A 245 -4.12 4.86 -25.17
CA GLY A 245 -2.81 4.41 -24.71
C GLY A 245 -2.60 4.43 -23.19
N PHE A 246 -3.65 4.63 -22.39
CA PHE A 246 -3.54 4.51 -20.93
C PHE A 246 -3.52 3.06 -20.45
N GLU A 247 -2.85 2.85 -19.32
CA GLU A 247 -2.95 1.62 -18.52
C GLU A 247 -3.65 1.89 -17.19
N THR A 248 -4.05 0.83 -16.49
CA THR A 248 -4.55 0.96 -15.12
C THR A 248 -3.47 1.46 -14.16
N GLY A 249 -3.83 2.48 -13.38
CA GLY A 249 -2.97 3.01 -12.33
C GLY A 249 -2.90 2.14 -11.07
N HIS A 250 -3.67 1.04 -11.00
CA HIS A 250 -3.82 0.17 -9.81
C HIS A 250 -4.10 0.95 -8.52
N ALA A 251 -4.89 2.04 -8.61
CA ALA A 251 -5.24 2.85 -7.45
C ALA A 251 -6.13 2.10 -6.44
N TYR A 252 -6.71 0.95 -6.82
CA TYR A 252 -7.49 0.06 -5.97
C TYR A 252 -6.62 -0.95 -5.22
N GLY A 253 -5.68 -1.57 -5.92
CA GLY A 253 -4.89 -2.68 -5.41
C GLY A 253 -3.90 -2.36 -4.28
N LYS A 254 -3.47 -3.40 -3.58
CA LYS A 254 -2.24 -3.40 -2.77
C LYS A 254 -1.05 -3.70 -3.68
N SER A 255 -0.54 -2.65 -4.30
CA SER A 255 0.48 -2.69 -5.35
C SER A 255 1.25 -1.37 -5.43
N LEU A 256 2.15 -1.24 -6.41
CA LEU A 256 2.77 0.05 -6.74
C LEU A 256 1.71 1.07 -7.16
N ARG A 257 1.60 2.15 -6.38
CA ARG A 257 0.63 3.23 -6.62
C ARG A 257 1.13 4.32 -7.53
N THR A 258 2.38 4.76 -7.42
CA THR A 258 2.94 5.86 -8.24
C THR A 258 4.44 5.94 -8.00
N VAL A 259 5.19 6.40 -9.00
CA VAL A 259 6.55 6.90 -8.86
C VAL A 259 6.51 8.41 -9.11
N LYS A 260 6.51 9.21 -8.04
CA LYS A 260 6.49 10.67 -8.15
C LYS A 260 7.86 11.18 -8.59
N SER A 261 7.91 12.05 -9.58
CA SER A 261 9.17 12.63 -10.07
C SER A 261 9.23 14.14 -9.78
N CYS A 262 10.42 14.73 -9.86
CA CYS A 262 10.53 16.14 -10.23
C CYS A 262 11.02 16.26 -11.67
N VAL A 263 11.01 17.48 -12.21
CA VAL A 263 11.36 17.71 -13.63
C VAL A 263 12.85 17.49 -13.97
N GLY A 264 13.67 17.10 -12.98
CA GLY A 264 15.05 16.62 -13.16
C GLY A 264 16.00 17.61 -13.85
N SER A 265 17.12 17.08 -14.34
CA SER A 265 18.07 17.81 -15.19
C SER A 265 17.49 18.19 -16.56
N THR A 266 16.36 17.57 -16.95
CA THR A 266 15.64 17.88 -18.20
C THR A 266 15.16 19.33 -18.26
N TRP A 267 14.67 19.87 -17.15
CA TRP A 267 14.11 21.24 -17.10
C TRP A 267 14.60 22.09 -15.93
N CYS A 268 14.93 21.50 -14.79
CA CYS A 268 15.32 22.26 -13.62
C CYS A 268 16.79 22.69 -13.72
N ARG A 269 17.07 23.98 -13.55
CA ARG A 269 18.45 24.52 -13.48
C ARG A 269 19.32 23.91 -12.37
N TYR A 270 18.70 23.23 -11.40
CA TYR A 270 19.37 22.56 -10.28
C TYR A 270 19.32 21.04 -10.38
N GLY A 271 18.71 20.50 -11.44
CA GLY A 271 18.66 19.06 -11.66
C GLY A 271 20.07 18.54 -11.90
N VAL A 272 20.48 17.59 -11.07
CA VAL A 272 21.76 16.89 -11.15
C VAL A 272 21.66 15.73 -12.15
N ASP A 273 20.55 14.99 -12.12
CA ASP A 273 20.32 13.85 -13.03
C ASP A 273 18.84 13.75 -13.46
N ASP A 274 18.56 12.90 -14.45
CA ASP A 274 17.26 12.69 -15.06
C ASP A 274 16.34 11.87 -14.16
N SER A 275 15.66 12.57 -13.24
CA SER A 275 14.65 11.94 -12.41
C SER A 275 13.39 11.52 -13.14
N ILE A 276 13.06 12.15 -14.29
CA ILE A 276 11.83 11.79 -15.03
C ILE A 276 12.04 10.42 -15.68
N GLY A 277 13.11 10.27 -16.46
CA GLY A 277 13.44 9.01 -17.14
C GLY A 277 13.56 7.85 -16.16
N LEU A 278 14.27 8.05 -15.04
CA LEU A 278 14.36 7.02 -14.00
C LEU A 278 13.01 6.73 -13.34
N SER A 279 12.15 7.73 -13.12
CA SER A 279 10.81 7.50 -12.55
C SER A 279 9.95 6.65 -13.47
N ILE A 280 9.98 6.91 -14.77
CA ILE A 280 9.24 6.15 -15.78
C ILE A 280 9.76 4.72 -15.86
N GLU A 281 11.08 4.52 -15.83
CA GLU A 281 11.71 3.20 -15.84
C GLU A 281 11.30 2.37 -14.62
N LEU A 282 11.40 2.94 -13.41
CA LEU A 282 10.99 2.28 -12.18
C LEU A 282 9.47 2.01 -12.17
N GLU A 283 8.65 2.96 -12.61
CA GLU A 283 7.20 2.75 -12.63
C GLU A 283 6.80 1.61 -13.55
N ASN A 284 7.41 1.54 -14.74
CA ASN A 284 7.16 0.47 -15.70
C ASN A 284 7.72 -0.88 -15.26
N ARG A 285 8.84 -0.91 -14.53
CA ARG A 285 9.39 -2.15 -13.97
C ARG A 285 8.45 -2.75 -12.91
N TYR A 286 7.98 -1.94 -11.95
CA TYR A 286 7.27 -2.46 -10.78
C TYR A 286 5.74 -2.36 -10.86
N LYS A 287 5.14 -1.92 -11.98
CA LYS A 287 3.68 -1.75 -12.12
C LYS A 287 2.85 -3.03 -11.94
N GLY A 288 3.45 -4.20 -12.13
CA GLY A 288 2.83 -5.51 -11.92
C GLY A 288 2.91 -6.03 -10.49
N LEU A 289 3.75 -5.45 -9.63
CA LEU A 289 3.99 -6.00 -8.30
C LEU A 289 2.76 -5.83 -7.39
N ARG A 290 2.16 -6.95 -7.00
CA ARG A 290 1.27 -7.04 -5.83
C ARG A 290 2.10 -7.21 -4.55
N SER A 291 1.63 -6.61 -3.46
CA SER A 291 2.39 -6.53 -2.21
C SER A 291 1.47 -6.57 -0.99
N PRO A 292 1.98 -6.92 0.21
CA PRO A 292 1.16 -6.99 1.44
C PRO A 292 0.38 -5.71 1.70
N HIS A 293 0.94 -4.56 1.35
CA HIS A 293 0.25 -3.28 1.35
C HIS A 293 0.68 -2.42 0.15
N LYS A 294 -0.04 -1.34 -0.14
CA LYS A 294 0.33 -0.33 -1.16
C LYS A 294 1.73 0.23 -0.93
N ILE A 295 2.50 0.37 -2.00
CA ILE A 295 3.84 0.97 -2.02
C ILE A 295 3.86 2.21 -2.93
N LYS A 296 4.65 3.21 -2.57
CA LYS A 296 4.84 4.45 -3.34
C LYS A 296 6.31 4.74 -3.47
N PHE A 297 6.73 5.21 -4.64
CA PHE A 297 8.10 5.59 -4.89
C PHE A 297 8.18 7.09 -5.18
N ALA A 298 9.38 7.65 -5.08
CA ALA A 298 9.67 8.91 -5.74
C ALA A 298 11.14 9.06 -6.09
N VAL A 299 11.41 9.78 -7.18
CA VAL A 299 12.76 10.09 -7.67
C VAL A 299 12.93 11.60 -7.74
N SER A 300 13.91 12.13 -7.01
CA SER A 300 14.30 13.53 -7.07
C SER A 300 15.62 13.68 -7.80
N GLY A 301 15.67 14.56 -8.80
CA GLY A 301 16.88 14.84 -9.57
C GLY A 301 17.93 15.67 -8.81
N CYS A 302 17.70 16.03 -7.55
CA CYS A 302 18.69 16.64 -6.65
C CYS A 302 18.21 16.63 -5.19
N THR A 303 19.07 17.05 -4.27
CA THR A 303 18.80 17.13 -2.81
C THR A 303 17.75 18.15 -2.39
N ARG A 304 17.24 18.99 -3.32
CA ARG A 304 16.07 19.85 -3.06
C ARG A 304 14.76 19.08 -2.94
N GLU A 305 14.77 17.81 -3.33
CA GLU A 305 13.79 16.82 -2.91
C GLU A 305 12.34 17.14 -3.33
N CYS A 306 12.13 17.84 -4.45
CA CYS A 306 10.78 18.25 -4.88
C CYS A 306 9.80 17.08 -5.09
N ALA A 307 10.28 15.84 -5.22
CA ALA A 307 9.46 14.65 -5.35
C ALA A 307 9.03 14.02 -4.00
N GLU A 308 9.52 14.52 -2.86
CA GLU A 308 9.25 13.97 -1.53
C GLU A 308 9.73 12.50 -1.37
N ALA A 309 10.84 12.13 -2.02
CA ALA A 309 11.51 10.83 -1.97
C ALA A 309 11.70 10.26 -0.55
N GLN A 310 12.09 11.07 0.42
CA GLN A 310 12.28 10.61 1.80
C GLN A 310 10.97 10.33 2.54
N SER A 311 9.80 10.54 1.92
CA SER A 311 8.50 10.19 2.50
C SER A 311 7.86 8.93 1.91
N LYS A 312 8.57 8.25 1.00
CA LYS A 312 8.05 7.14 0.19
C LYS A 312 8.65 5.80 0.63
N ASP A 313 7.97 4.71 0.28
CA ASP A 313 8.43 3.35 0.59
C ASP A 313 9.79 3.09 -0.08
N ILE A 314 10.00 3.63 -1.29
CA ILE A 314 11.29 3.71 -1.98
C ILE A 314 11.55 5.16 -2.43
N GLY A 315 12.61 5.77 -1.95
CA GLY A 315 13.04 7.11 -2.31
C GLY A 315 14.37 7.08 -3.04
N VAL A 316 14.48 7.82 -4.13
CA VAL A 316 15.72 7.93 -4.91
C VAL A 316 16.08 9.39 -5.08
N ILE A 317 17.32 9.76 -4.77
CA ILE A 317 17.80 11.15 -4.87
C ILE A 317 19.14 11.19 -5.61
N ALA A 318 19.21 11.98 -6.68
CA ALA A 318 20.45 12.16 -7.44
C ALA A 318 21.49 12.95 -6.63
N THR A 319 22.75 12.53 -6.77
CA THR A 319 23.96 13.21 -6.30
C THR A 319 24.94 13.32 -7.46
N GLU A 320 26.02 14.09 -7.27
CA GLU A 320 27.08 14.20 -8.29
C GLU A 320 27.83 12.88 -8.54
N LYS A 321 27.63 11.87 -7.67
CA LYS A 321 28.32 10.57 -7.73
C LYS A 321 27.40 9.41 -8.11
N GLY A 322 26.12 9.68 -8.38
CA GLY A 322 25.12 8.64 -8.68
C GLY A 322 23.83 8.87 -7.90
N TRP A 323 23.27 7.80 -7.35
CA TRP A 323 21.97 7.83 -6.69
C TRP A 323 22.05 7.37 -5.23
N ASN A 324 21.39 8.14 -4.35
CA ASN A 324 21.11 7.72 -2.99
C ASN A 324 19.75 7.01 -2.95
N LEU A 325 19.73 5.80 -2.41
CA LEU A 325 18.54 5.00 -2.17
C LEU A 325 18.10 5.16 -0.71
N TYR A 326 16.83 5.48 -0.52
CA TYR A 326 16.15 5.54 0.77
C TYR A 326 15.02 4.51 0.79
N VAL A 327 14.79 3.86 1.93
CA VAL A 327 13.77 2.80 2.05
C VAL A 327 12.88 2.98 3.27
N CYS A 328 11.68 2.38 3.18
CA CYS A 328 10.74 2.22 4.29
C CYS A 328 10.18 3.54 4.85
N GLY A 329 10.07 4.59 4.05
CA GLY A 329 9.32 5.79 4.41
C GLY A 329 7.82 5.62 4.18
N ASN A 330 7.00 6.43 4.84
CA ASN A 330 5.57 6.46 4.56
C ASN A 330 4.91 7.79 4.91
N GLY A 331 3.96 8.19 4.08
CA GLY A 331 2.85 9.05 4.52
C GLY A 331 1.75 8.24 5.23
N GLY A 332 0.80 8.94 5.85
CA GLY A 332 -0.38 8.34 6.50
C GLY A 332 -0.56 8.83 7.94
N MET A 333 -1.26 8.04 8.75
CA MET A 333 -1.59 8.38 10.15
C MET A 333 -0.33 8.60 11.01
N LYS A 334 0.69 7.77 10.81
CA LYS A 334 2.03 7.95 11.39
C LYS A 334 3.02 8.20 10.26
N PRO A 335 3.27 9.46 9.86
CA PRO A 335 4.27 9.76 8.85
C PRO A 335 5.66 9.39 9.35
N ARG A 336 6.48 8.81 8.48
CA ARG A 336 7.84 8.36 8.76
C ARG A 336 8.75 8.71 7.59
N HIS A 337 9.91 9.30 7.87
CA HIS A 337 10.94 9.46 6.85
C HIS A 337 11.62 8.12 6.55
N ALA A 338 11.93 7.88 5.29
CA ALA A 338 12.73 6.77 4.82
C ALA A 338 14.17 6.91 5.30
N ASP A 339 14.84 5.78 5.54
CA ASP A 339 16.24 5.78 5.97
C ASP A 339 17.17 5.66 4.77
N LEU A 340 18.34 6.30 4.87
CA LEU A 340 19.38 6.17 3.86
C LEU A 340 19.92 4.74 3.84
N PHE A 341 19.65 4.06 2.72
CA PHE A 341 19.97 2.65 2.53
C PHE A 341 21.36 2.47 1.90
N ALA A 342 21.61 3.17 0.80
CA ALA A 342 22.89 3.16 0.11
C ALA A 342 23.09 4.46 -0.68
N THR A 343 24.36 4.81 -0.92
CA THR A 343 24.77 6.07 -1.56
C THR A 343 25.60 5.81 -2.80
N ASP A 344 25.70 6.82 -3.67
CA ASP A 344 26.61 6.83 -4.82
C ASP A 344 26.42 5.61 -5.74
N LEU A 345 25.17 5.16 -5.88
CA LEU A 345 24.83 3.99 -6.69
C LEU A 345 24.79 4.36 -8.19
N ASP A 346 25.34 3.48 -9.02
CA ASP A 346 24.96 3.44 -10.43
C ASP A 346 23.51 2.90 -10.59
N LYS A 347 22.92 3.12 -11.76
CA LYS A 347 21.52 2.74 -12.02
C LYS A 347 21.27 1.23 -11.95
N GLU A 348 22.22 0.40 -12.38
CA GLU A 348 22.06 -1.06 -12.38
C GLU A 348 22.03 -1.58 -10.94
N THR A 349 22.99 -1.14 -10.12
CA THR A 349 23.05 -1.50 -8.69
C THR A 349 21.84 -0.98 -7.93
N LEU A 350 21.38 0.24 -8.23
CA LEU A 350 20.15 0.81 -7.67
C LEU A 350 18.94 -0.09 -7.92
N ILE A 351 18.73 -0.51 -9.16
CA ILE A 351 17.58 -1.37 -9.54
C ILE A 351 17.68 -2.71 -8.82
N LYS A 352 18.84 -3.36 -8.79
CA LYS A 352 19.03 -4.64 -8.06
C LYS A 352 18.70 -4.51 -6.59
N TYR A 353 19.10 -3.42 -5.94
CA TYR A 353 18.77 -3.22 -4.52
C TYR A 353 17.28 -2.99 -4.30
N ILE A 354 16.59 -2.26 -5.20
CA ILE A 354 15.14 -2.10 -5.12
C ILE A 354 14.44 -3.45 -5.34
N ASP A 355 14.83 -4.23 -6.35
CA ASP A 355 14.29 -5.58 -6.60
C ASP A 355 14.37 -6.44 -5.33
N ARG A 356 15.57 -6.52 -4.74
CA ARG A 356 15.84 -7.31 -3.54
C ARG A 356 15.02 -6.84 -2.33
N VAL A 357 14.96 -5.52 -2.08
CA VAL A 357 14.16 -4.96 -0.96
C VAL A 357 12.69 -5.29 -1.12
N LEU A 358 12.12 -5.07 -2.31
CA LEU A 358 10.70 -5.31 -2.56
C LEU A 358 10.37 -6.80 -2.45
N THR A 359 11.15 -7.67 -3.10
CA THR A 359 10.91 -9.11 -3.05
C THR A 359 11.03 -9.63 -1.62
N PHE A 360 12.05 -9.20 -0.88
CA PHE A 360 12.23 -9.58 0.53
C PHE A 360 11.08 -9.08 1.41
N TYR A 361 10.61 -7.84 1.21
CA TYR A 361 9.41 -7.31 1.86
C TYR A 361 8.17 -8.15 1.55
N THR A 362 7.91 -8.46 0.28
CA THR A 362 6.71 -9.21 -0.08
C THR A 362 6.70 -10.64 0.46
N ARG A 363 7.88 -11.23 0.67
CA ARG A 363 8.09 -12.56 1.27
C ARG A 363 7.89 -12.57 2.79
N THR A 364 8.38 -11.55 3.49
CA THR A 364 8.53 -11.61 4.95
C THR A 364 7.54 -10.74 5.73
N ALA A 365 6.93 -9.74 5.10
CA ALA A 365 5.99 -8.86 5.79
C ALA A 365 4.68 -9.57 6.14
N ASP A 366 4.05 -9.10 7.22
CA ASP A 366 2.74 -9.55 7.66
C ASP A 366 1.60 -8.94 6.82
N ARG A 367 0.38 -9.46 7.00
CA ARG A 367 -0.83 -9.04 6.29
C ARG A 367 -1.09 -7.56 6.51
N LEU A 368 -1.26 -6.83 5.40
CA LEU A 368 -1.51 -5.38 5.39
C LEU A 368 -0.43 -4.54 6.11
N GLN A 369 0.78 -5.08 6.28
CA GLN A 369 1.88 -4.38 6.92
C GLN A 369 2.57 -3.41 5.94
N ARG A 370 2.82 -2.17 6.36
CA ARG A 370 3.61 -1.18 5.60
C ARG A 370 5.10 -1.52 5.68
N THR A 371 5.88 -1.12 4.68
CA THR A 371 7.34 -1.28 4.65
C THR A 371 8.04 -0.67 5.87
N SER A 372 7.55 0.48 6.35
CA SER A 372 8.02 1.12 7.59
C SER A 372 7.89 0.21 8.80
N VAL A 373 6.67 -0.25 9.08
CA VAL A 373 6.36 -1.12 10.22
C VAL A 373 7.05 -2.48 10.09
N TRP A 374 7.17 -2.99 8.86
CA TRP A 374 7.91 -4.22 8.57
C TRP A 374 9.39 -4.10 8.96
N MET A 375 10.06 -3.02 8.56
CA MET A 375 11.46 -2.81 8.92
C MET A 375 11.65 -2.49 10.41
N GLU A 376 10.72 -1.76 11.03
CA GLU A 376 10.74 -1.47 12.47
C GLU A 376 10.58 -2.73 13.34
N ASN A 377 9.78 -3.71 12.89
CA ASN A 377 9.58 -4.98 13.59
C ASN A 377 10.67 -6.03 13.28
N MET A 378 11.54 -5.75 12.30
CA MET A 378 12.60 -6.66 11.92
C MET A 378 13.75 -6.58 12.93
N GLU A 379 14.18 -7.72 13.47
CA GLU A 379 15.35 -7.78 14.35
C GLU A 379 16.60 -7.28 13.61
N GLY A 380 17.31 -6.32 14.20
CA GLY A 380 18.43 -5.62 13.57
C GLY A 380 18.03 -4.57 12.51
N GLY A 381 16.73 -4.40 12.25
CA GLY A 381 16.13 -3.33 11.45
C GLY A 381 16.84 -3.08 10.11
N LEU A 382 17.24 -1.82 9.89
CA LEU A 382 17.88 -1.38 8.67
C LEU A 382 19.22 -2.09 8.40
N ASP A 383 20.01 -2.36 9.44
CA ASP A 383 21.34 -2.97 9.30
C ASP A 383 21.24 -4.44 8.91
N TYR A 384 20.27 -5.16 9.50
CA TYR A 384 19.96 -6.51 9.04
C TYR A 384 19.48 -6.50 7.59
N LEU A 385 18.57 -5.59 7.22
CA LEU A 385 18.12 -5.44 5.84
C LEU A 385 19.28 -5.17 4.86
N LYS A 386 20.22 -4.29 5.21
CA LYS A 386 21.45 -4.07 4.43
C LYS A 386 22.29 -5.34 4.31
N SER A 387 22.44 -6.10 5.40
CA SER A 387 23.20 -7.35 5.38
C SER A 387 22.60 -8.39 4.42
N VAL A 388 21.27 -8.47 4.32
CA VAL A 388 20.58 -9.40 3.41
C VAL A 388 20.64 -8.90 1.97
N VAL A 389 20.36 -7.62 1.73
CA VAL A 389 20.20 -7.08 0.37
C VAL A 389 21.53 -6.71 -0.29
N ILE A 390 22.47 -6.11 0.46
CA ILE A 390 23.73 -5.59 -0.07
C ILE A 390 24.82 -6.65 0.06
N ALA A 391 25.03 -7.16 1.28
CA ALA A 391 26.08 -8.12 1.57
C ALA A 391 25.70 -9.57 1.23
N ASP A 392 24.46 -9.80 0.77
CA ASP A 392 23.92 -11.10 0.42
C ASP A 392 24.17 -12.17 1.49
N LYS A 393 24.02 -11.79 2.77
CA LYS A 393 24.33 -12.65 3.93
C LYS A 393 23.60 -14.00 3.90
N LEU A 394 22.44 -14.06 3.23
CA LEU A 394 21.62 -15.27 3.11
C LEU A 394 21.80 -16.00 1.76
N GLY A 395 22.58 -15.46 0.81
CA GLY A 395 22.75 -16.03 -0.53
C GLY A 395 21.47 -16.01 -1.37
N LEU A 396 20.60 -15.02 -1.17
CA LEU A 396 19.28 -14.92 -1.79
C LEU A 396 19.22 -13.91 -2.96
N ALA A 397 20.25 -13.10 -3.17
CA ALA A 397 20.22 -11.99 -4.13
C ALA A 397 19.72 -12.41 -5.53
N ALA A 398 20.29 -13.47 -6.10
CA ALA A 398 19.90 -13.97 -7.42
C ALA A 398 18.45 -14.49 -7.47
N GLU A 399 17.97 -15.14 -6.41
CA GLU A 399 16.58 -15.63 -6.32
C GLU A 399 15.60 -14.46 -6.24
N LEU A 400 15.91 -13.45 -5.42
CA LEU A 400 15.07 -12.26 -5.25
C LEU A 400 14.95 -11.44 -6.54
N GLU A 401 16.06 -11.31 -7.29
CA GLU A 401 16.10 -10.67 -8.60
C GLU A 401 15.32 -11.47 -9.65
N ALA A 402 15.55 -12.78 -9.75
CA ALA A 402 14.84 -13.64 -10.69
C ALA A 402 13.33 -13.64 -10.47
N GLN A 403 12.88 -13.58 -9.21
CA GLN A 403 11.47 -13.43 -8.89
C GLN A 403 10.91 -12.09 -9.39
N MET A 404 11.64 -10.99 -9.22
CA MET A 404 11.18 -9.70 -9.73
C MET A 404 11.13 -9.68 -11.26
N ASP A 405 12.12 -10.28 -11.92
CA ASP A 405 12.14 -10.40 -13.38
C ASP A 405 10.95 -11.22 -13.90
N GLN A 406 10.50 -12.25 -13.17
CA GLN A 406 9.27 -12.95 -13.49
C GLN A 406 8.05 -12.02 -13.42
N VAL A 407 7.92 -11.20 -12.38
CA VAL A 407 6.82 -10.23 -12.24
C VAL A 407 6.83 -9.22 -13.40
N VAL A 408 8.02 -8.73 -13.77
CA VAL A 408 8.20 -7.82 -14.92
C VAL A 408 7.78 -8.51 -16.22
N ALA A 409 8.23 -9.73 -16.45
CA ALA A 409 8.01 -10.48 -17.69
C ALA A 409 6.56 -10.90 -17.90
N THR A 410 5.79 -11.12 -16.83
CA THR A 410 4.39 -11.57 -16.91
C THR A 410 3.37 -10.45 -16.73
N TYR A 411 3.81 -9.19 -16.66
CA TYR A 411 2.90 -8.05 -16.51
C TYR A 411 1.85 -8.02 -17.62
N GLN A 412 0.61 -7.79 -17.20
CA GLN A 412 -0.52 -7.47 -18.07
C GLN A 412 -1.37 -6.37 -17.44
N CYS A 413 -1.90 -5.48 -18.27
CA CYS A 413 -2.83 -4.44 -17.83
C CYS A 413 -4.19 -5.09 -17.54
N GLU A 414 -4.61 -5.11 -16.28
CA GLU A 414 -5.83 -5.81 -15.84
C GLU A 414 -7.07 -5.34 -16.58
N TRP A 415 -7.20 -4.03 -16.83
CA TRP A 415 -8.33 -3.50 -17.61
C TRP A 415 -8.27 -3.91 -19.08
N LYS A 416 -7.10 -3.90 -19.71
CA LYS A 416 -6.95 -4.39 -21.09
C LYS A 416 -7.35 -5.85 -21.20
N THR A 417 -6.82 -6.71 -20.31
CA THR A 417 -7.19 -8.13 -20.21
C THR A 417 -8.68 -8.35 -19.94
N THR A 418 -9.32 -7.44 -19.18
CA THR A 418 -10.77 -7.50 -18.90
C THR A 418 -11.60 -7.17 -20.14
N LEU A 419 -11.18 -6.16 -20.91
CA LEU A 419 -11.91 -5.66 -22.08
C LEU A 419 -11.87 -6.62 -23.29
N GLU A 420 -10.86 -7.48 -23.35
CA GLU A 420 -10.67 -8.48 -24.40
C GLU A 420 -11.62 -9.70 -24.26
N ASP A 421 -12.31 -9.86 -23.12
CA ASP A 421 -13.19 -11.00 -22.84
C ASP A 421 -14.60 -10.53 -22.43
N GLU A 422 -15.56 -10.66 -23.35
CA GLU A 422 -16.95 -10.26 -23.14
C GLU A 422 -17.62 -10.98 -21.97
N SER A 423 -17.19 -12.20 -21.62
CA SER A 423 -17.77 -12.93 -20.49
C SER A 423 -17.48 -12.23 -19.16
N ARG A 424 -16.32 -11.56 -19.04
CA ARG A 424 -15.89 -10.82 -17.85
C ARG A 424 -16.63 -9.49 -17.70
N LEU A 425 -17.07 -8.90 -18.82
CA LEU A 425 -17.81 -7.64 -18.82
C LEU A 425 -19.16 -7.74 -18.12
N LYS A 426 -19.76 -8.93 -18.09
CA LYS A 426 -21.05 -9.19 -17.42
C LYS A 426 -21.03 -8.85 -15.91
N ARG A 427 -19.86 -8.89 -15.28
CA ARG A 427 -19.70 -8.52 -13.86
C ARG A 427 -19.93 -7.03 -13.62
N PHE A 428 -19.72 -6.21 -14.64
CA PHE A 428 -19.83 -4.77 -14.54
C PHE A 428 -21.26 -4.27 -14.80
N SER A 429 -22.23 -5.15 -15.03
CA SER A 429 -23.63 -4.75 -15.19
C SER A 429 -24.27 -4.36 -13.86
N THR A 430 -24.99 -3.24 -13.83
CA THR A 430 -25.74 -2.76 -12.65
C THR A 430 -26.83 -3.74 -12.23
N PHE A 431 -27.59 -4.26 -13.19
CA PHE A 431 -28.61 -5.27 -12.98
C PHE A 431 -28.44 -6.42 -13.99
N ILE A 432 -28.68 -7.66 -13.56
CA ILE A 432 -28.58 -8.83 -14.44
C ILE A 432 -29.67 -8.82 -15.52
N ASN A 433 -30.81 -8.19 -15.23
CA ASN A 433 -32.03 -8.26 -16.05
C ASN A 433 -32.50 -6.90 -16.59
N SER A 434 -31.70 -5.85 -16.48
CA SER A 434 -32.11 -4.48 -16.86
C SER A 434 -30.90 -3.61 -17.20
N ASP A 435 -31.08 -2.74 -18.20
CA ASP A 435 -30.13 -1.67 -18.56
C ASP A 435 -30.43 -0.35 -17.82
N ALA A 436 -31.35 -0.38 -16.84
CA ALA A 436 -31.67 0.80 -16.04
C ALA A 436 -30.46 1.27 -15.21
N ALA A 437 -30.32 2.58 -15.06
CA ALA A 437 -29.38 3.17 -14.11
C ALA A 437 -29.83 2.92 -12.66
N ASP A 438 -28.88 2.92 -11.73
CA ASP A 438 -29.20 2.87 -10.30
C ASP A 438 -29.71 4.25 -9.83
N GLU A 439 -31.02 4.35 -9.63
CA GLU A 439 -31.69 5.57 -9.17
C GLU A 439 -31.24 6.02 -7.76
N ASN A 440 -30.59 5.14 -6.99
CA ASN A 440 -30.05 5.51 -5.67
C ASN A 440 -28.76 6.34 -5.76
N ILE A 441 -28.12 6.41 -6.93
CA ILE A 441 -26.89 7.17 -7.14
C ILE A 441 -27.24 8.61 -7.48
N VAL A 442 -27.33 9.44 -6.44
CA VAL A 442 -27.63 10.88 -6.58
C VAL A 442 -26.38 11.74 -6.40
N PHE A 443 -26.17 12.65 -7.34
CA PHE A 443 -25.11 13.64 -7.32
C PHE A 443 -25.66 15.05 -7.20
N ILE A 444 -24.95 15.91 -6.47
CA ILE A 444 -25.21 17.35 -6.45
C ILE A 444 -23.99 18.13 -6.95
N LYS A 445 -24.21 19.37 -7.40
CA LYS A 445 -23.11 20.25 -7.84
C LYS A 445 -22.60 21.10 -6.69
N GLU A 446 -21.29 21.05 -6.46
CA GLU A 446 -20.60 21.88 -5.49
C GLU A 446 -19.24 22.29 -6.05
N ARG A 447 -18.87 23.58 -5.91
CA ARG A 447 -17.61 24.14 -6.47
C ARG A 447 -17.43 23.85 -7.97
N GLY A 448 -18.52 23.82 -8.72
CA GLY A 448 -18.50 23.60 -10.17
C GLY A 448 -18.27 22.15 -10.62
N GLN A 449 -18.27 21.18 -9.70
CA GLN A 449 -18.17 19.75 -10.01
C GLN A 449 -19.23 18.93 -9.28
N ILE A 450 -19.42 17.67 -9.66
CA ILE A 450 -20.33 16.76 -8.94
C ILE A 450 -19.72 16.27 -7.63
N ARG A 451 -20.58 15.95 -6.66
CA ARG A 451 -20.24 15.13 -5.49
C ARG A 451 -21.44 14.26 -5.09
N PRO A 452 -21.24 13.14 -4.37
CA PRO A 452 -22.36 12.40 -3.78
C PRO A 452 -23.21 13.29 -2.88
N ALA A 453 -24.54 13.11 -2.92
CA ALA A 453 -25.44 13.69 -1.92
C ALA A 453 -25.10 13.14 -0.52
N ALA A 454 -25.09 14.01 0.49
CA ALA A 454 -24.71 13.63 1.86
C ALA A 454 -25.89 13.11 2.69
N SER A 455 -27.12 13.36 2.25
CA SER A 455 -28.36 12.92 2.89
C SER A 455 -29.47 12.73 1.86
N GLU A 456 -30.50 11.98 2.25
CA GLU A 456 -31.74 11.84 1.46
C GLU A 456 -32.40 13.21 1.19
N THR A 457 -32.28 14.16 2.13
CA THR A 457 -32.79 15.51 1.94
C THR A 457 -32.01 16.29 0.88
N GLU A 458 -30.68 16.15 0.83
CA GLU A 458 -29.90 16.73 -0.27
C GLU A 458 -30.24 16.06 -1.61
N ALA A 459 -30.49 14.75 -1.61
CA ALA A 459 -30.87 14.03 -2.81
C ALA A 459 -32.23 14.50 -3.36
N ALA A 460 -33.23 14.65 -2.49
CA ALA A 460 -34.57 15.13 -2.87
C ALA A 460 -34.62 16.60 -3.33
N LEU A 461 -33.60 17.41 -2.99
CA LEU A 461 -33.46 18.79 -3.46
C LEU A 461 -32.69 18.89 -4.79
N ALA A 462 -32.08 17.79 -5.24
CA ALA A 462 -31.31 17.71 -6.47
C ALA A 462 -32.15 17.27 -7.69
N GLU A 463 -33.22 16.53 -7.43
CA GLU A 463 -34.32 16.23 -8.37
C GLU A 463 -35.18 17.47 -8.62
#